data_AF-A0A2S5R6X1-F1
#
_entry.id   AF-A0A2S5R6X1-F1
#
_cell.length_a   1.000
_cell.length_b   1.000
_cell.length_c   1.000
_cell.angle_alpha   90.00
_cell.angle_beta   90.00
_cell.angle_gamma   90.00
#
_symmetry.space_group_name_H-M   'P 1'
#
loop_
_entity.id
_entity.type
_entity.pdbx_description
1 polymer ?
#
loop_
_entity_poly.entity_id
_entity_poly.type
_entity_poly.pdbx_seq_one_letter_code
_entity_poly.pdbx_strand_id
1 'polypeptide(L)'
;MNLAHKRQEILEPNEFSSQAKNIAEQALAKGPDSWTQAQIDKERFFITDILDDIKSPKNKEEQIISAVHLFEPLIQFYFRTQKKWAASGKSLMRLFKTDNPDLAEEFTKAFESLVQTGDASGIESAVTKILAPHGGFFLGWL
;
A
#
# COMPACT_ATOMS: atom_id res chain seq x y z
N MET A 1 -7.05 7.15 10.54
CA MET A 1 -6.43 6.04 11.30
C MET A 1 -5.52 6.58 12.39
N ASN A 2 -5.66 6.10 13.63
CA ASN A 2 -4.79 6.49 14.74
C ASN A 2 -3.46 5.72 14.61
N LEU A 3 -2.43 6.34 14.02
CA LEU A 3 -1.07 5.78 13.93
C LEU A 3 -0.39 5.62 15.31
N ALA A 4 -1.06 6.05 16.37
CA ALA A 4 -0.68 5.78 17.73
C ALA A 4 -1.11 4.37 18.14
N HIS A 5 -0.17 3.41 18.07
CA HIS A 5 -0.04 2.51 19.21
C HIS A 5 -0.12 3.36 20.48
N LYS A 6 -1.02 3.01 21.42
CA LYS A 6 -1.33 3.78 22.64
C LYS A 6 -0.10 4.58 23.09
N ARG A 7 -0.13 5.91 22.90
CA ARG A 7 0.94 6.79 23.40
C ARG A 7 0.92 6.64 24.92
N GLN A 8 1.87 5.89 25.45
CA GLN A 8 2.00 5.70 26.88
C GLN A 8 3.12 6.62 27.36
N GLU A 9 2.73 7.62 28.15
CA GLU A 9 3.71 8.37 28.92
C GLU A 9 4.17 7.53 30.08
N ILE A 10 5.49 7.37 30.20
CA ILE A 10 6.13 6.63 31.29
C ILE A 10 6.58 7.61 32.40
N LEU A 11 6.73 8.90 32.06
CA LEU A 11 7.14 9.98 32.95
C LEU A 11 6.09 11.09 32.96
N GLU A 12 6.08 11.89 34.02
CA GLU A 12 5.23 13.08 34.12
C GLU A 12 5.52 14.06 32.98
N PRO A 13 4.47 14.63 32.33
CA PRO A 13 4.66 15.59 31.27
C PRO A 13 5.45 16.81 31.73
N ASN A 14 6.45 17.19 30.96
CA ASN A 14 7.19 18.43 31.09
C ASN A 14 7.12 19.24 29.78
N GLU A 15 7.69 20.45 29.81
CA GLU A 15 7.68 21.36 28.66
C GLU A 15 8.25 20.70 27.39
N PHE A 16 9.38 19.99 27.52
CA PHE A 16 10.02 19.30 26.39
C PHE A 16 9.10 18.21 25.80
N SER A 17 8.52 17.35 26.64
CA SER A 17 7.60 16.29 26.18
C SER A 17 6.36 16.86 25.51
N SER A 18 5.87 18.01 25.98
CA SER A 18 4.72 18.70 25.40
C SER A 18 5.05 19.31 24.04
N GLN A 19 6.21 19.95 23.91
CA GLN A 19 6.70 20.48 22.63
C GLN A 19 6.92 19.35 21.61
N ALA A 20 7.54 18.24 22.01
CA ALA A 20 7.77 17.08 21.14
C ALA A 20 6.45 16.47 20.64
N LYS A 21 5.43 16.35 21.51
CA LYS A 21 4.09 15.90 21.12
C LYS A 21 3.46 16.83 20.09
N ASN A 22 3.56 18.14 20.29
CA ASN A 22 3.01 19.13 19.37
C ASN A 22 3.66 19.01 17.98
N ILE A 23 5.00 18.92 17.92
CA ILE A 23 5.73 18.70 16.67
C ILE A 23 5.27 17.41 15.97
N ALA A 24 5.14 16.31 16.72
CA ALA A 24 4.69 15.04 16.17
C ALA A 24 3.24 15.11 15.65
N GLU A 25 2.34 15.80 16.34
CA GLU A 25 0.96 16.00 15.91
C GLU A 25 0.87 16.84 14.64
N GLN A 26 1.65 17.92 14.55
CA GLN A 26 1.76 18.72 13.35
C GLN A 26 2.30 17.90 12.17
N ALA A 27 3.32 17.08 12.38
CA ALA A 27 3.89 16.21 11.34
C ALA A 27 2.89 15.12 10.87
N LEU A 28 2.14 14.53 11.81
CA LEU A 28 1.08 13.57 11.48
C LEU A 28 -0.04 14.22 10.67
N ALA A 29 -0.45 15.43 11.06
CA ALA A 29 -1.49 16.20 10.36
C ALA A 29 -1.05 16.65 8.96
N LYS A 30 0.23 16.98 8.77
CA LYS A 30 0.81 17.38 7.48
C LYS A 30 0.81 16.25 6.44
N GLY A 31 0.89 15.00 6.90
CA GLY A 31 1.13 13.85 6.02
C GLY A 31 2.58 13.77 5.54
N PRO A 32 2.97 12.68 4.85
CA PRO A 32 4.27 12.59 4.23
C PRO A 32 4.42 13.56 3.04
N ASP A 33 5.67 13.83 2.69
CA ASP A 33 5.98 14.53 1.44
C ASP A 33 5.48 13.75 0.23
N SER A 34 5.05 14.50 -0.78
CA SER A 34 4.49 13.96 -2.02
C SER A 34 5.57 13.28 -2.84
N TRP A 35 5.23 12.18 -3.49
CA TRP A 35 6.09 11.63 -4.52
C TRP A 35 6.14 12.55 -5.74
N THR A 36 7.33 12.63 -6.34
CA THR A 36 7.49 13.23 -7.66
C THR A 36 6.86 12.32 -8.72
N GLN A 37 6.57 12.87 -9.90
CA GLN A 37 6.03 12.07 -11.00
C GLN A 37 6.95 10.88 -11.34
N ALA A 38 8.26 11.10 -11.37
CA ALA A 38 9.25 10.05 -11.61
C ALA A 38 9.21 8.92 -10.55
N GLN A 39 8.92 9.25 -9.28
CA GLN A 39 8.73 8.24 -8.24
C GLN A 39 7.43 7.47 -8.46
N ILE A 40 6.34 8.15 -8.82
CA ILE A 40 5.06 7.51 -9.15
C ILE A 40 5.23 6.54 -10.33
N ASP A 41 5.88 6.97 -11.40
CA ASP A 41 6.08 6.14 -12.60
C ASP A 41 7.00 4.94 -12.33
N LYS A 42 8.03 5.13 -11.49
CA LYS A 42 8.88 4.02 -11.04
C LYS A 42 8.09 2.95 -10.28
N GLU A 43 7.22 3.37 -9.36
CA GLU A 43 6.40 2.42 -8.60
C GLU A 43 5.32 1.77 -9.47
N ARG A 44 4.71 2.53 -10.40
CA ARG A 44 3.78 1.98 -11.41
C ARG A 44 4.46 0.91 -12.27
N PHE A 45 5.69 1.17 -12.71
CA PHE A 45 6.49 0.20 -13.45
C PHE A 45 6.67 -1.09 -12.65
N PHE A 46 7.16 -0.96 -11.42
CA PHE A 46 7.44 -2.10 -10.56
C PHE A 46 6.18 -2.94 -10.26
N ILE A 47 5.05 -2.27 -9.98
CA ILE A 47 3.76 -2.94 -9.75
C ILE A 47 3.27 -3.64 -11.02
N THR A 48 3.46 -3.03 -12.20
CA THR A 48 3.06 -3.62 -13.48
C THR A 48 3.91 -4.87 -13.79
N ASP A 49 5.22 -4.79 -13.58
CA ASP A 49 6.17 -5.90 -13.78
C ASP A 49 5.80 -7.11 -12.90
N ILE A 50 5.52 -6.90 -11.61
CA ILE A 50 5.07 -7.97 -10.71
C ILE A 50 3.72 -8.55 -11.15
N LEU A 51 2.80 -7.72 -11.65
CA LEU A 51 1.50 -8.20 -12.13
C LEU A 51 1.66 -9.12 -13.33
N ASP A 52 2.57 -8.82 -14.25
CA ASP A 52 2.84 -9.68 -15.41
C ASP A 52 3.35 -11.06 -14.98
N ASP A 53 4.23 -11.12 -13.96
CA ASP A 53 4.67 -12.40 -13.36
C ASP A 53 3.52 -13.20 -12.72
N ILE A 54 2.52 -12.53 -12.13
CA ILE A 54 1.33 -13.18 -11.55
C ILE A 54 0.42 -13.73 -12.65
N LYS A 55 0.30 -13.01 -13.78
CA LYS A 55 -0.58 -13.38 -14.91
C LYS A 55 0.02 -14.49 -15.77
N SER A 56 1.35 -14.51 -15.92
CA SER A 56 2.06 -15.48 -16.76
C SER A 56 3.20 -16.18 -16.00
N PRO A 57 2.92 -16.85 -14.87
CA PRO A 57 3.94 -17.48 -14.05
C PRO A 57 4.50 -18.75 -14.73
N LYS A 58 5.78 -19.09 -14.50
CA LYS A 58 6.36 -20.35 -14.98
C LYS A 58 5.82 -21.55 -14.20
N ASN A 59 5.43 -21.34 -12.95
CA ASN A 59 4.81 -22.36 -12.08
C ASN A 59 4.01 -21.71 -10.93
N LYS A 60 3.29 -22.54 -10.16
CA LYS A 60 2.43 -22.06 -9.07
C LYS A 60 3.19 -21.36 -7.94
N GLU A 61 4.41 -21.81 -7.65
CA GLU A 61 5.25 -21.22 -6.62
C GLU A 61 5.61 -19.78 -6.97
N GLU A 62 6.08 -19.55 -8.20
CA GLU A 62 6.38 -18.20 -8.72
C GLU A 62 5.14 -17.30 -8.65
N GLN A 63 3.96 -17.80 -9.07
CA GLN A 63 2.72 -17.03 -8.99
C GLN A 63 2.41 -16.54 -7.57
N ILE A 64 2.53 -17.44 -6.58
CA ILE A 64 2.25 -17.12 -5.18
C ILE A 64 3.29 -16.15 -4.63
N ILE A 65 4.58 -16.35 -4.92
CA ILE A 65 5.65 -15.48 -4.46
C ILE A 65 5.51 -14.07 -5.05
N SER A 66 5.20 -13.96 -6.35
CA SER A 66 4.95 -12.66 -7.00
C SER A 66 3.73 -11.96 -6.39
N ALA A 67 2.67 -12.69 -6.05
CA ALA A 67 1.53 -12.11 -5.34
C ALA A 67 1.90 -11.59 -3.95
N VAL A 68 2.68 -12.35 -3.18
CA VAL A 68 3.21 -11.88 -1.88
C VAL A 68 4.08 -10.63 -2.07
N HIS A 69 4.87 -10.58 -3.13
CA HIS A 69 5.72 -9.43 -3.45
C HIS A 69 4.91 -8.19 -3.85
N LEU A 70 3.76 -8.36 -4.53
CA LEU A 70 2.86 -7.28 -4.92
C LEU A 70 2.15 -6.62 -3.74
N PHE A 71 1.87 -7.38 -2.67
CA PHE A 71 0.99 -6.97 -1.58
C PHE A 71 1.36 -5.60 -1.00
N GLU A 72 2.59 -5.43 -0.54
CA GLU A 72 3.00 -4.20 0.14
C GLU A 72 3.19 -3.03 -0.84
N PRO A 73 3.90 -3.16 -1.98
CA PRO A 73 4.04 -2.09 -2.96
C PRO A 73 2.71 -1.50 -3.42
N LEU A 74 1.71 -2.33 -3.73
CA LEU A 74 0.43 -1.84 -4.24
C LEU A 74 -0.33 -1.02 -3.19
N ILE A 75 -0.40 -1.50 -1.95
CA ILE A 75 -1.13 -0.80 -0.88
C ILE A 75 -0.34 0.41 -0.38
N GLN A 76 1.00 0.35 -0.36
CA GLN A 76 1.84 1.52 -0.13
C GLN A 76 1.57 2.59 -1.18
N PHE A 77 1.55 2.22 -2.47
CA PHE A 77 1.26 3.14 -3.56
C PHE A 77 -0.09 3.85 -3.35
N TYR A 78 -1.16 3.10 -3.04
CA TYR A 78 -2.48 3.65 -2.73
C TYR A 78 -2.43 4.78 -1.66
N PHE A 79 -1.73 4.57 -0.55
CA PHE A 79 -1.63 5.59 0.51
C PHE A 79 -0.69 6.73 0.14
N ARG A 80 0.46 6.42 -0.44
CA ARG A 80 1.53 7.37 -0.73
C ARG A 80 1.13 8.39 -1.78
N THR A 81 0.40 7.99 -2.82
CA THR A 81 -0.10 8.91 -3.85
C THR A 81 -1.20 9.85 -3.32
N GLN A 82 -1.85 9.49 -2.22
CA GLN A 82 -2.82 10.32 -1.51
C GLN A 82 -2.20 11.16 -0.39
N LYS A 83 -0.86 11.18 -0.25
CA LYS A 83 -0.13 11.82 0.87
C LYS A 83 -0.64 11.37 2.24
N LYS A 84 -0.99 10.09 2.35
CA LYS A 84 -1.38 9.47 3.63
C LYS A 84 -0.19 8.69 4.18
N TRP A 85 0.00 8.79 5.50
CA TRP A 85 0.92 7.90 6.20
C TRP A 85 0.43 6.46 6.11
N ALA A 86 1.33 5.56 5.75
CA ALA A 86 1.07 4.13 5.69
C ALA A 86 1.75 3.41 6.86
N ALA A 87 1.16 2.28 7.28
CA ALA A 87 1.85 1.33 8.13
C ALA A 87 2.75 0.41 7.26
N SER A 88 3.29 -0.65 7.84
CA SER A 88 4.01 -1.69 7.10
C SER A 88 3.51 -3.09 7.46
N GLY A 89 3.81 -4.06 6.60
CA GLY A 89 3.45 -5.47 6.78
C GLY A 89 1.97 -5.67 7.15
N LYS A 90 1.70 -6.48 8.19
CA LYS A 90 0.32 -6.85 8.59
C LYS A 90 -0.56 -5.66 8.97
N SER A 91 0.03 -4.61 9.53
CA SER A 91 -0.72 -3.41 9.93
C SER A 91 -1.18 -2.60 8.73
N LEU A 92 -0.49 -2.70 7.59
CA LEU A 92 -0.89 -2.04 6.34
C LEU A 92 -2.27 -2.53 5.88
N MET A 93 -2.56 -3.83 5.97
CA MET A 93 -3.89 -4.34 5.62
C MET A 93 -4.99 -3.83 6.56
N ARG A 94 -4.71 -3.71 7.86
CA ARG A 94 -5.67 -3.18 8.84
C ARG A 94 -5.97 -1.70 8.57
N LEU A 95 -4.93 -0.94 8.23
CA LEU A 95 -5.08 0.43 7.76
C LEU A 95 -5.96 0.48 6.51
N PHE A 96 -5.65 -0.35 5.51
CA PHE A 96 -6.37 -0.37 4.25
C PHE A 96 -7.86 -0.67 4.42
N LYS A 97 -8.22 -1.67 5.25
CA LYS A 97 -9.61 -1.97 5.61
C LYS A 97 -10.34 -0.81 6.30
N THR A 98 -9.61 0.05 7.02
CA THR A 98 -10.20 1.21 7.68
C THR A 98 -10.41 2.37 6.72
N ASP A 99 -9.50 2.55 5.76
CA ASP A 99 -9.54 3.68 4.82
C ASP A 99 -10.47 3.41 3.61
N ASN A 100 -10.46 2.18 3.10
CA ASN A 100 -11.28 1.76 1.98
C ASN A 100 -11.71 0.28 2.15
N PRO A 101 -12.77 0.01 2.93
CA PRO A 101 -13.17 -1.35 3.28
C PRO A 101 -13.55 -2.19 2.05
N ASP A 102 -14.24 -1.60 1.07
CA ASP A 102 -14.72 -2.31 -0.11
C ASP A 102 -13.54 -2.79 -0.98
N LEU A 103 -12.60 -1.88 -1.31
CA LEU A 103 -11.42 -2.24 -2.10
C LEU A 103 -10.51 -3.22 -1.35
N ALA A 104 -10.43 -3.08 -0.02
CA ALA A 104 -9.68 -4.02 0.83
C ALA A 104 -10.31 -5.43 0.85
N GLU A 105 -11.63 -5.53 0.82
CA GLU A 105 -12.35 -6.81 0.72
C GLU A 105 -12.15 -7.43 -0.66
N GLU A 106 -12.31 -6.66 -1.73
CA GLU A 106 -12.03 -7.12 -3.10
C GLU A 106 -10.60 -7.65 -3.23
N PHE A 107 -9.63 -6.90 -2.72
CA PHE A 107 -8.22 -7.28 -2.74
C PHE A 107 -7.97 -8.57 -1.94
N THR A 108 -8.60 -8.73 -0.78
CA THR A 108 -8.49 -9.96 0.03
C THR A 108 -9.04 -11.17 -0.74
N LYS A 109 -10.23 -11.05 -1.33
CA LYS A 109 -10.86 -12.12 -2.12
C LYS A 109 -10.03 -12.48 -3.36
N ALA A 110 -9.40 -11.48 -3.99
CA ALA A 110 -8.52 -11.70 -5.13
C ALA A 110 -7.30 -12.56 -4.75
N PHE A 111 -6.66 -12.28 -3.61
CA PHE A 111 -5.55 -13.10 -3.11
C PHE A 111 -5.99 -14.53 -2.77
N GLU A 112 -7.15 -14.69 -2.13
CA GLU A 112 -7.71 -16.01 -1.82
C GLU A 112 -7.99 -16.81 -3.10
N SER A 113 -8.64 -16.19 -4.09
CA SER A 113 -8.93 -16.81 -5.39
C SER A 113 -7.65 -17.22 -6.12
N LEU A 114 -6.65 -16.33 -6.16
CA LEU A 114 -5.36 -16.62 -6.78
C LEU A 114 -4.69 -17.82 -6.11
N VAL A 115 -4.64 -17.87 -4.78
CA VAL A 115 -4.00 -18.98 -4.07
C VAL A 115 -4.74 -20.30 -4.33
N GLN A 116 -6.08 -20.29 -4.26
CA GLN A 116 -6.89 -21.50 -4.40
C GLN A 116 -6.95 -22.04 -5.83
N THR A 117 -7.09 -21.16 -6.81
CA THR A 117 -7.43 -21.53 -8.19
C THR A 117 -6.37 -21.15 -9.22
N GLY A 118 -5.52 -20.18 -8.90
CA GLY A 118 -4.58 -19.56 -9.84
C GLY A 118 -5.18 -18.45 -10.70
N ASP A 119 -6.44 -18.09 -10.49
CA ASP A 119 -7.09 -16.98 -11.19
C ASP A 119 -6.51 -15.62 -10.75
N ALA A 120 -5.84 -14.95 -11.68
CA ALA A 120 -5.21 -13.64 -11.49
C ALA A 120 -6.16 -12.45 -11.77
N SER A 121 -7.37 -12.68 -12.28
CA SER A 121 -8.27 -11.62 -12.74
C SER A 121 -8.64 -10.63 -11.63
N GLY A 122 -8.87 -11.12 -10.41
CA GLY A 122 -9.15 -10.28 -9.25
C GLY A 122 -7.97 -9.38 -8.87
N ILE A 123 -6.74 -9.91 -8.97
CA ILE A 123 -5.52 -9.15 -8.69
C ILE A 123 -5.33 -8.06 -9.74
N GLU A 124 -5.46 -8.41 -11.01
CA GLU A 124 -5.39 -7.47 -12.13
C GLU A 124 -6.41 -6.33 -11.94
N SER A 125 -7.66 -6.66 -11.61
CA SER A 125 -8.70 -5.65 -11.35
C SER A 125 -8.32 -4.68 -10.23
N ALA A 126 -7.80 -5.19 -9.11
CA ALA A 126 -7.37 -4.36 -7.99
C ALA A 126 -6.20 -3.43 -8.36
N VAL A 127 -5.20 -3.95 -9.09
CA VAL A 127 -4.07 -3.14 -9.59
C VAL A 127 -4.57 -2.07 -10.55
N THR A 128 -5.44 -2.42 -11.50
CA THR A 128 -6.03 -1.45 -12.43
C THR A 128 -6.75 -0.33 -11.70
N LYS A 129 -7.60 -0.64 -10.71
CA LYS A 129 -8.32 0.37 -9.92
C LYS A 129 -7.38 1.32 -9.18
N ILE A 130 -6.31 0.80 -8.58
CA ILE A 130 -5.35 1.58 -7.79
C ILE A 130 -4.46 2.44 -8.69
N LEU A 131 -4.03 1.94 -9.85
CA LEU A 131 -3.15 2.68 -10.76
C LEU A 131 -3.90 3.63 -11.70
N ALA A 132 -5.19 3.41 -11.99
CA ALA A 132 -5.96 4.20 -12.95
C ALA A 132 -5.94 5.72 -12.69
N PRO A 133 -6.08 6.23 -11.45
CA PRO A 133 -5.99 7.67 -11.18
C PRO A 133 -4.60 8.28 -11.45
N HIS A 134 -3.60 7.44 -11.66
CA HIS A 134 -2.20 7.82 -11.84
C HIS A 134 -1.66 7.44 -13.23
N GLY A 135 -2.57 7.21 -14.20
CA GLY A 135 -2.21 6.89 -15.59
C GLY A 135 -2.25 5.40 -15.94
N GLY A 136 -2.64 4.52 -15.00
CA GLY A 136 -2.76 3.07 -15.22
C GLY A 136 -1.42 2.34 -15.20
N PHE A 137 -1.32 1.22 -15.91
CA PHE A 137 -0.07 0.45 -16.04
C PHE A 137 1.05 1.29 -16.67
N PHE A 138 2.31 0.93 -16.39
CA PHE A 138 3.47 1.63 -16.94
C PHE A 138 4.56 0.62 -17.34
N LEU A 139 5.02 0.70 -18.59
CA LEU A 139 5.97 -0.28 -19.17
C LEU A 139 7.38 0.30 -19.42
N GLY A 140 7.69 1.50 -18.89
CA GLY A 140 9.04 2.07 -18.95
C GLY A 140 9.39 2.81 -20.25
N TRP A 141 8.55 2.75 -21.28
CA TRP A 141 8.81 3.32 -22.61
C TRP A 141 7.65 4.21 -23.11
N LEU A 142 7.29 5.25 -22.36
CA LEU A 142 6.48 6.39 -22.83
C LEU A 142 6.91 7.66 -22.11
#